data_AF-A0A525DF82-F1
#
_entry.id   AF-A0A525DF82-F1
#
_cell.length_a   1.000
_cell.length_b   1.000
_cell.length_c   1.000
_cell.angle_alpha   90.00
_cell.angle_beta   90.00
_cell.angle_gamma   90.00
#
_symmetry.space_group_name_H-M   'P 1'
#
loop_
_entity.id
_entity.type
_entity.pdbx_description
1 polymer ?
#
loop_
_entity_poly.entity_id
_entity_poly.type
_entity_poly.pdbx_seq_one_letter_code
_entity_poly.pdbx_strand_id
1 'polypeptide(L)'
;MNMTRTLMIVCLIALLALSSIQTRQACGFVDFNRFPATAPSQVPGSTDQWIYTTGETNPLPGCFMTTHDSAGWRSASTYPLPNDSVFDLFYRYGSTINSSHMGFETYGFLDIDNRHAVIGNSLRYQVTGGKNTITCPEGSNGTLPCNASGLEVKTKEHYLNFLKNGQNPVAGDIAVGHPYLYFANTSPSHNPVPFPQAQGKNRLSLYVFLPGELANGPGGQEVPPYITLNIGPYDGTGGHWYHHFTFQGGGWAHLIVDAHPQHNNAWSNAAAYPYPSSSLRDRGLDYFNHMYRWYITPKPYDGIAVPPYAMWIDEIEYQFDPEPQNNETICSPSVMLHSDTRVFEIGFMDKYKNNRYSHATYELRYAFQAITNATWSQAVPVMVQADSRFNILARSDGRFQKWWPYYQQVWAPFRLQAEDEKKLRPGTRIHFAVRDVSQQNTNSMDPNSSLTGTPKKGGRDYRDHGDTFDYTGDQAVLHLIKRLDYIIPKAAPAPWPQFQLLLE
;
A
#
# COMPACT_ATOMS: atom_id res chain seq x y z
N MET A 1 40.33 18.83 -38.05
CA MET A 1 38.93 19.33 -37.94
C MET A 1 37.89 18.27 -37.53
N ASN A 2 38.12 16.96 -37.68
CA ASN A 2 37.12 15.94 -37.28
C ASN A 2 37.09 15.60 -35.79
N MET A 3 38.21 15.75 -35.06
CA MET A 3 38.31 15.35 -33.66
C MET A 3 37.51 16.26 -32.71
N THR A 4 37.41 17.56 -33.04
CA THR A 4 36.65 18.55 -32.25
C THR A 4 35.13 18.35 -32.36
N ARG A 5 34.62 17.87 -33.51
CA ARG A 5 33.19 17.56 -33.69
C ARG A 5 32.77 16.31 -32.92
N THR A 6 33.60 15.26 -32.91
CA THR A 6 33.30 14.04 -32.14
C THR A 6 33.32 14.32 -30.63
N LEU A 7 34.26 15.13 -30.13
CA LEU A 7 34.32 15.49 -28.71
C LEU A 7 33.10 16.33 -28.30
N MET A 8 32.65 17.27 -29.14
CA MET A 8 31.46 18.08 -28.87
C MET A 8 30.17 17.23 -28.83
N ILE A 9 30.02 16.26 -29.74
CA ILE A 9 28.85 15.36 -29.75
C ILE A 9 28.83 14.48 -28.49
N VAL A 10 29.98 13.95 -28.07
CA VAL A 10 30.08 13.14 -26.83
C VAL A 10 29.78 13.99 -25.59
N CYS A 11 30.29 15.22 -25.52
CA CYS A 11 29.97 16.14 -24.42
C CYS A 11 28.51 16.59 -24.41
N LEU A 12 27.88 16.78 -25.57
CA LEU A 12 26.47 17.17 -25.67
C LEU A 12 25.54 16.01 -25.27
N ILE A 13 25.88 14.76 -25.66
CA ILE A 13 25.16 13.56 -25.22
C ILE A 13 25.32 13.34 -23.71
N ALA A 14 26.52 13.58 -23.16
CA ALA A 14 26.76 13.52 -21.72
C ALA A 14 26.02 14.62 -20.95
N LEU A 15 25.97 15.86 -21.47
CA LEU A 15 25.21 16.95 -20.86
C LEU A 15 23.69 16.70 -20.91
N LEU A 16 23.17 16.14 -22.00
CA LEU A 16 21.75 15.78 -22.13
C LEU A 16 21.36 14.57 -21.25
N ALA A 17 22.30 13.64 -21.04
CA ALA A 17 22.13 12.54 -20.07
C ALA A 17 22.19 13.02 -18.61
N LEU A 18 22.95 14.08 -18.31
CA LEU A 18 23.02 14.67 -16.98
C LEU A 18 21.87 15.65 -16.67
N SER A 19 21.28 16.29 -17.68
CA SER A 19 20.16 17.24 -17.50
C SER A 19 18.79 16.58 -17.32
N SER A 20 18.68 15.25 -17.42
CA SER A 20 17.40 14.52 -17.36
C SER A 20 17.22 13.69 -16.08
N ILE A 21 18.15 13.75 -15.12
CA ILE A 21 17.91 13.16 -13.79
C ILE A 21 17.07 14.15 -12.97
N GLN A 22 15.81 14.36 -13.37
CA GLN A 22 14.84 14.95 -12.46
C GLN A 22 14.60 13.95 -11.34
N THR A 23 15.15 14.25 -10.17
CA THR A 23 14.94 13.47 -8.95
C THR A 23 13.46 13.55 -8.56
N ARG A 24 12.89 12.44 -8.09
CA ARG A 24 11.53 12.44 -7.53
C ARG A 24 11.43 13.50 -6.44
N GLN A 25 10.41 14.34 -6.52
CA GLN A 25 10.14 15.37 -5.50
C GLN A 25 9.10 14.86 -4.51
N ALA A 26 9.56 14.40 -3.36
CA ALA A 26 8.70 14.03 -2.24
C ALA A 26 8.23 15.27 -1.48
N CYS A 27 6.95 15.26 -1.09
CA CYS A 27 6.40 16.16 -0.09
C CYS A 27 5.84 15.28 1.03
N GLY A 28 6.47 15.32 2.21
CA GLY A 28 6.02 14.55 3.37
C GLY A 28 4.65 15.03 3.81
N PHE A 29 3.69 14.11 3.88
CA PHE A 29 2.37 14.40 4.44
C PHE A 29 2.40 14.27 5.96
N VAL A 30 2.81 13.11 6.46
CA VAL A 30 3.04 12.85 7.89
C VAL A 30 4.45 12.32 8.07
N ASP A 31 5.24 13.00 8.89
CA ASP A 31 6.59 12.60 9.28
C ASP A 31 6.58 12.16 10.74
N PHE A 32 6.58 10.85 10.97
CA PHE A 32 6.47 10.26 12.31
C PHE A 32 7.67 10.60 13.22
N ASN A 33 8.76 11.12 12.66
CA ASN A 33 9.91 11.60 13.45
C ASN A 33 9.62 12.89 14.22
N ARG A 34 8.56 13.62 13.86
CA ARG A 34 8.13 14.83 14.55
C ARG A 34 7.32 14.55 15.83
N PHE A 35 7.02 13.28 16.08
CA PHE A 35 6.27 12.84 17.24
C PHE A 35 7.20 12.21 18.27
N PRO A 36 6.96 12.41 19.57
CA PRO A 36 7.71 11.75 20.61
C PRO A 36 7.37 10.26 20.59
N ALA A 37 8.40 9.41 20.53
CA ALA A 37 8.23 7.98 20.73
C ALA A 37 7.56 7.73 22.09
N THR A 38 6.56 6.85 22.12
CA THR A 38 5.75 6.63 23.31
C THR A 38 6.22 5.37 24.03
N ALA A 39 6.71 5.48 25.26
CA ALA A 39 7.11 4.30 26.03
C ALA A 39 5.88 3.39 26.31
N PRO A 40 6.09 2.08 26.56
CA PRO A 40 4.99 1.15 26.84
C PRO A 40 4.03 1.60 27.96
N SER A 41 4.56 2.21 29.02
CA SER A 41 3.81 2.68 30.20
C SER A 41 3.31 4.13 30.11
N GLN A 42 3.48 4.80 28.96
CA GLN A 42 3.14 6.21 28.79
C GLN A 42 1.94 6.39 27.87
N VAL A 43 1.08 7.35 28.21
CA VAL A 43 0.05 7.88 27.31
C VAL A 43 0.74 8.73 26.22
N PRO A 44 0.27 8.71 24.97
CA PRO A 44 0.77 9.59 23.92
C PRO A 44 0.77 11.06 24.35
N GLY A 45 1.89 11.74 24.11
CA GLY A 45 2.04 13.17 24.36
C GLY A 45 1.75 14.03 23.14
N SER A 46 1.72 15.34 23.37
CA SER A 46 1.66 16.39 22.34
C SER A 46 2.99 17.13 22.23
N THR A 47 3.23 17.79 21.11
CA THR A 47 4.31 18.76 20.88
C THR A 47 3.73 20.06 20.33
N ASP A 48 4.56 21.08 20.16
CA ASP A 48 4.17 22.35 19.53
C ASP A 48 3.73 22.19 18.05
N GLN A 49 4.09 21.08 17.41
CA GLN A 49 3.75 20.78 16.02
C GLN A 49 2.66 19.72 15.88
N TRP A 50 2.44 18.86 16.87
CA TRP A 50 1.46 17.78 16.79
C TRP A 50 0.74 17.58 18.11
N ILE A 51 -0.59 17.72 18.10
CA ILE A 51 -1.44 17.56 19.27
C ILE A 51 -2.09 16.18 19.23
N TYR A 52 -1.85 15.37 20.25
CA TYR A 52 -2.63 14.15 20.49
C TYR A 52 -4.07 14.52 20.84
N THR A 53 -5.01 13.87 20.18
CA THR A 53 -6.42 14.26 20.20
C THR A 53 -7.33 13.04 20.27
N THR A 54 -8.37 13.14 21.08
CA THR A 54 -9.45 12.16 21.25
C THR A 54 -10.79 12.91 21.30
N GLY A 55 -11.91 12.19 21.41
CA GLY A 55 -13.21 12.84 21.64
C GLY A 55 -13.29 13.64 22.94
N GLU A 56 -12.40 13.38 23.91
CA GLU A 56 -12.37 14.02 25.23
C GLU A 56 -11.14 14.92 25.43
N THR A 57 -9.99 14.51 24.90
CA THR A 57 -8.71 15.18 25.04
C THR A 57 -8.41 16.02 23.80
N ASN A 58 -8.22 17.33 23.98
CA ASN A 58 -7.96 18.28 22.89
C ASN A 58 -8.95 18.15 21.71
N PRO A 59 -10.28 18.11 21.94
CA PRO A 59 -11.25 17.98 20.85
C PRO A 59 -11.14 19.17 19.88
N LEU A 60 -11.42 18.93 18.59
CA LEU A 60 -11.44 19.96 17.56
C LEU A 60 -12.88 20.18 17.06
N PRO A 61 -13.57 21.25 17.50
CA PRO A 61 -14.92 21.56 17.05
C PRO A 61 -15.01 21.67 15.53
N GLY A 62 -16.06 21.10 14.94
CA GLY A 62 -16.30 21.12 13.49
C GLY A 62 -15.48 20.12 12.67
N CYS A 63 -14.61 19.32 13.31
CA CYS A 63 -13.84 18.27 12.63
C CYS A 63 -14.35 16.87 13.02
N PHE A 64 -14.19 15.91 12.12
CA PHE A 64 -14.72 14.54 12.24
C PHE A 64 -13.93 13.70 13.25
N MET A 65 -14.08 13.99 14.54
CA MET A 65 -13.75 13.04 15.59
C MET A 65 -14.97 12.75 16.46
N THR A 66 -15.77 11.81 16.00
CA THR A 66 -16.91 11.21 16.70
C THR A 66 -16.43 10.20 17.75
N THR A 67 -17.36 9.60 18.51
CA THR A 67 -17.07 8.49 19.43
C THR A 67 -16.53 7.23 18.74
N HIS A 68 -16.63 7.15 17.40
CA HIS A 68 -16.05 6.09 16.57
C HIS A 68 -14.65 6.43 16.06
N ASP A 69 -14.26 7.71 16.10
CA ASP A 69 -12.94 8.20 15.73
C ASP A 69 -12.09 8.24 17.01
N SER A 70 -11.51 7.10 17.32
CA SER A 70 -10.85 6.86 18.60
C SER A 70 -9.34 7.10 18.46
N ALA A 71 -8.84 8.15 19.10
CA ALA A 71 -7.42 8.48 19.24
C ALA A 71 -6.65 8.74 17.94
N GLY A 72 -5.90 9.84 17.94
CA GLY A 72 -5.09 10.25 16.81
C GLY A 72 -4.23 11.46 17.12
N TRP A 73 -3.61 12.03 16.09
CA TRP A 73 -2.88 13.28 16.18
C TRP A 73 -3.27 14.20 15.06
N ARG A 74 -3.27 15.49 15.37
CA ARG A 74 -3.42 16.57 14.40
C ARG A 74 -2.21 17.48 14.42
N SER A 75 -1.85 18.04 13.27
CA SER A 75 -0.83 19.10 13.21
C SER A 75 -1.32 20.29 14.04
N ALA A 76 -0.42 20.90 14.81
CA ALA A 76 -0.67 22.05 15.66
C ALA A 76 -0.19 23.35 15.00
N SER A 77 0.85 23.25 14.15
CA SER A 77 1.34 24.34 13.31
C SER A 77 0.62 24.27 11.96
N THR A 78 -0.46 25.04 11.82
CA THR A 78 -1.23 25.09 10.59
C THR A 78 -0.47 25.84 9.49
N TYR A 79 -0.88 25.54 8.25
CA TYR A 79 -0.30 26.08 7.04
C TYR A 79 -0.24 27.61 7.05
N PRO A 80 0.68 28.24 6.30
CA PRO A 80 0.65 29.68 6.12
C PRO A 80 -0.67 30.14 5.50
N LEU A 81 -1.04 31.40 5.74
CA LEU A 81 -2.20 32.04 5.12
C LEU A 81 -2.19 31.81 3.58
N PRO A 82 -3.36 31.51 2.98
CA PRO A 82 -4.70 31.55 3.57
C PRO A 82 -5.17 30.23 4.22
N ASN A 83 -4.29 29.23 4.40
CA ASN A 83 -4.67 27.88 4.84
C ASN A 83 -4.44 27.62 6.34
N ASP A 84 -4.32 28.66 7.15
CA ASP A 84 -4.02 28.59 8.60
C ASP A 84 -5.12 27.94 9.46
N SER A 85 -6.25 27.59 8.85
CA SER A 85 -7.34 26.82 9.47
C SER A 85 -7.38 25.36 9.03
N VAL A 86 -6.42 24.90 8.21
CA VAL A 86 -6.31 23.51 7.75
C VAL A 86 -5.35 22.73 8.63
N PHE A 87 -5.76 21.53 9.03
CA PHE A 87 -4.98 20.62 9.87
C PHE A 87 -4.81 19.27 9.18
N ASP A 88 -3.59 18.74 9.19
CA ASP A 88 -3.33 17.34 8.89
C ASP A 88 -3.75 16.50 10.09
N LEU A 89 -4.47 15.40 9.86
CA LEU A 89 -5.02 14.55 10.92
C LEU A 89 -4.87 13.08 10.53
N PHE A 90 -4.49 12.23 11.49
CA PHE A 90 -4.68 10.78 11.38
C PHE A 90 -5.23 10.20 12.68
N TYR A 91 -6.09 9.20 12.56
CA TYR A 91 -6.84 8.65 13.68
C TYR A 91 -7.33 7.23 13.39
N ARG A 92 -7.50 6.45 14.46
CA ARG A 92 -8.13 5.12 14.36
C ARG A 92 -9.64 5.29 14.24
N TYR A 93 -10.24 4.50 13.34
CA TYR A 93 -11.69 4.43 13.16
C TYR A 93 -12.21 3.08 13.66
N GLY A 94 -13.20 3.10 14.55
CA GLY A 94 -13.96 1.93 14.96
C GLY A 94 -15.08 1.65 13.96
N SER A 95 -15.10 0.45 13.36
CA SER A 95 -16.20 0.05 12.47
C SER A 95 -17.53 0.10 13.22
N THR A 96 -18.51 0.80 12.65
CA THR A 96 -19.86 0.92 13.19
C THR A 96 -20.79 -0.18 12.68
N ILE A 97 -20.40 -0.89 11.62
CA ILE A 97 -21.19 -1.92 10.95
C ILE A 97 -20.34 -3.18 10.82
N ASN A 98 -20.50 -4.11 11.78
CA ASN A 98 -19.80 -5.40 11.81
C ASN A 98 -20.33 -6.32 10.71
N SER A 99 -19.61 -6.44 9.60
CA SER A 99 -20.00 -7.26 8.45
C SER A 99 -18.78 -7.69 7.62
N SER A 100 -18.95 -8.74 6.81
CA SER A 100 -17.95 -9.14 5.81
C SER A 100 -17.79 -8.14 4.65
N HIS A 101 -18.55 -7.04 4.64
CA HIS A 101 -18.44 -5.97 3.65
C HIS A 101 -17.75 -4.72 4.19
N MET A 102 -18.24 -4.19 5.33
CA MET A 102 -17.75 -2.96 5.97
C MET A 102 -16.70 -3.22 7.05
N GLY A 103 -16.57 -4.48 7.46
CA GLY A 103 -15.59 -4.90 8.43
C GLY A 103 -16.02 -4.98 9.87
N PHE A 104 -15.21 -5.67 10.67
CA PHE A 104 -15.48 -5.85 12.09
C PHE A 104 -14.62 -4.93 12.94
N GLU A 105 -15.22 -4.44 14.01
CA GLU A 105 -14.58 -3.53 14.95
C GLU A 105 -13.37 -4.20 15.62
N THR A 106 -12.26 -3.48 15.66
CA THR A 106 -11.06 -3.82 16.42
C THR A 106 -10.91 -2.89 17.60
N TYR A 107 -10.36 -3.34 18.71
CA TYR A 107 -10.01 -2.54 19.89
C TYR A 107 -8.51 -2.36 19.99
N GLY A 108 -8.09 -1.20 20.48
CA GLY A 108 -6.69 -0.89 20.56
C GLY A 108 -6.40 0.59 20.66
N PHE A 109 -5.15 0.92 20.39
CA PHE A 109 -4.65 2.28 20.47
C PHE A 109 -3.54 2.52 19.47
N LEU A 110 -3.35 3.80 19.15
CA LEU A 110 -2.22 4.26 18.37
C LEU A 110 -1.10 4.76 19.29
N ASP A 111 0.14 4.53 18.90
CA ASP A 111 1.33 5.14 19.49
C ASP A 111 2.49 5.24 18.50
N ILE A 112 3.56 5.91 18.91
CA ILE A 112 4.75 6.13 18.06
C ILE A 112 5.87 5.22 18.53
N ASP A 113 6.39 4.39 17.63
CA ASP A 113 7.43 3.40 17.91
C ASP A 113 8.74 3.79 17.21
N ASN A 114 9.84 3.82 17.95
CA ASN A 114 11.17 4.12 17.42
C ASN A 114 12.06 2.88 17.28
N ARG A 115 11.56 1.70 17.66
CA ARG A 115 12.28 0.42 17.56
C ARG A 115 11.96 -0.29 16.25
N HIS A 116 10.75 -0.07 15.74
CA HIS A 116 10.20 -0.75 14.58
C HIS A 116 9.82 0.26 13.51
N ALA A 117 10.82 0.79 12.82
CA ALA A 117 10.65 1.79 11.78
C ALA A 117 11.53 1.44 10.57
N VAL A 118 11.08 1.88 9.40
CA VAL A 118 11.90 1.90 8.19
C VAL A 118 13.00 2.94 8.39
N ILE A 119 12.62 4.16 8.76
CA ILE A 119 13.53 5.23 9.16
C ILE A 119 12.98 5.91 10.42
N GLY A 120 13.86 6.13 11.40
CA GLY A 120 13.51 6.91 12.59
C GLY A 120 12.36 6.32 13.42
N ASN A 121 11.18 6.92 13.38
CA ASN A 121 9.96 6.53 14.10
C ASN A 121 8.86 6.12 13.12
N SER A 122 7.97 5.24 13.57
CA SER A 122 6.78 4.82 12.82
C SER A 122 5.52 4.93 13.68
N LEU A 123 4.37 4.95 13.01
CA LEU A 123 3.08 4.81 13.68
C LEU A 123 2.79 3.34 13.93
N ARG A 124 2.50 2.99 15.18
CA ARG A 124 2.01 1.67 15.57
C ARG A 124 0.52 1.74 15.90
N TYR A 125 -0.25 0.81 15.36
CA TYR A 125 -1.59 0.50 15.85
C TYR A 125 -1.53 -0.84 16.57
N GLN A 126 -1.60 -0.79 17.91
CA GLN A 126 -1.73 -1.97 18.76
C GLN A 126 -3.17 -2.45 18.81
N VAL A 127 -3.43 -3.66 18.34
CA VAL A 127 -4.72 -4.35 18.50
C VAL A 127 -4.68 -5.19 19.78
N THR A 128 -5.76 -5.11 20.55
CA THR A 128 -5.91 -5.75 21.88
C THR A 128 -7.13 -6.65 21.94
N GLY A 129 -8.10 -6.44 21.08
CA GLY A 129 -9.37 -7.18 21.07
C GLY A 129 -10.21 -6.74 19.87
N GLY A 130 -11.47 -7.17 19.83
CA GLY A 130 -12.41 -6.79 18.78
C GLY A 130 -13.49 -7.83 18.54
N LYS A 131 -14.05 -7.82 17.33
CA LYS A 131 -15.14 -8.69 16.90
C LYS A 131 -14.78 -9.38 15.59
N ASN A 132 -15.47 -10.47 15.26
CA ASN A 132 -15.45 -11.09 13.94
C ASN A 132 -16.79 -11.81 13.68
N THR A 133 -16.89 -12.58 12.60
CA THR A 133 -18.08 -13.38 12.27
C THR A 133 -18.44 -14.43 13.31
N ILE A 134 -17.48 -14.94 14.09
CA ILE A 134 -17.73 -15.90 15.19
C ILE A 134 -18.46 -15.21 16.34
N THR A 135 -18.05 -14.00 16.69
CA THR A 135 -18.59 -13.29 17.86
C THR A 135 -19.71 -12.30 17.52
N CYS A 136 -19.87 -11.98 16.25
CA CYS A 136 -20.83 -11.03 15.72
C CYS A 136 -21.27 -11.50 14.31
N PRO A 137 -22.27 -12.39 14.21
CA PRO A 137 -22.71 -12.92 12.91
C PRO A 137 -23.19 -11.83 11.94
N GLU A 138 -23.05 -12.05 10.63
CA GLU A 138 -23.45 -11.05 9.62
C GLU A 138 -24.90 -10.57 9.81
N GLY A 139 -25.11 -9.25 9.62
CA GLY A 139 -26.44 -8.65 9.72
C GLY A 139 -26.93 -8.42 11.15
N SER A 140 -26.09 -8.64 12.17
CA SER A 140 -26.35 -8.27 13.55
C SER A 140 -26.28 -6.74 13.74
N ASN A 141 -27.19 -5.99 13.11
CA ASN A 141 -27.45 -4.58 13.37
C ASN A 141 -28.20 -4.44 14.72
N GLY A 142 -27.61 -4.96 15.79
CA GLY A 142 -28.12 -4.85 17.17
C GLY A 142 -29.15 -5.89 17.62
N THR A 143 -29.50 -6.90 16.81
CA THR A 143 -30.52 -7.92 17.16
C THR A 143 -29.97 -9.30 17.54
N LEU A 144 -28.73 -9.63 17.15
CA LEU A 144 -28.04 -10.86 17.56
C LEU A 144 -26.94 -10.53 18.57
N PRO A 145 -26.61 -11.42 19.53
CA PRO A 145 -25.56 -11.16 20.49
C PRO A 145 -24.23 -10.96 19.76
N CYS A 146 -23.71 -9.74 19.83
CA CYS A 146 -22.42 -9.35 19.30
C CYS A 146 -21.46 -9.23 20.48
N ASN A 147 -20.86 -10.36 20.87
CA ASN A 147 -19.93 -10.39 21.99
C ASN A 147 -18.56 -9.94 21.51
N ALA A 148 -17.85 -9.13 22.29
CA ALA A 148 -16.49 -8.77 21.94
C ALA A 148 -15.48 -9.76 22.53
N SER A 149 -14.37 -9.92 21.83
CA SER A 149 -13.17 -10.60 22.34
C SER A 149 -12.26 -9.53 22.95
N GLY A 150 -12.11 -9.53 24.27
CA GLY A 150 -11.29 -8.57 25.02
C GLY A 150 -12.09 -7.37 25.54
N LEU A 151 -11.43 -6.51 26.33
CA LEU A 151 -12.04 -5.28 26.83
C LEU A 151 -11.96 -4.16 25.79
N GLU A 152 -12.95 -3.28 25.77
CA GLU A 152 -13.02 -2.17 24.80
C GLU A 152 -11.94 -1.11 25.09
N VAL A 153 -10.80 -1.26 24.42
CA VAL A 153 -9.71 -0.27 24.43
C VAL A 153 -9.90 0.71 23.28
N LYS A 154 -10.02 2.00 23.60
CA LYS A 154 -10.11 3.09 22.60
C LYS A 154 -8.88 3.97 22.52
N THR A 155 -8.12 4.02 23.61
CA THR A 155 -6.93 4.86 23.79
C THR A 155 -5.89 4.08 24.57
N LYS A 156 -4.62 4.52 24.53
CA LYS A 156 -3.57 3.92 25.34
C LYS A 156 -3.82 4.15 26.84
N GLU A 157 -4.46 5.24 27.21
CA GLU A 157 -4.88 5.51 28.59
C GLU A 157 -5.91 4.49 29.08
N HIS A 158 -6.91 4.12 28.26
CA HIS A 158 -7.84 3.04 28.63
C HIS A 158 -7.09 1.74 28.91
N TYR A 159 -6.16 1.36 28.03
CA TYR A 159 -5.34 0.17 28.19
C TYR A 159 -4.55 0.19 29.51
N LEU A 160 -3.84 1.28 29.80
CA LEU A 160 -3.05 1.42 31.03
C LEU A 160 -3.93 1.43 32.30
N ASN A 161 -5.12 2.03 32.22
CA ASN A 161 -6.08 2.02 33.33
C ASN A 161 -6.62 0.62 33.62
N PHE A 162 -6.91 -0.18 32.59
CA PHE A 162 -7.27 -1.60 32.78
C PHE A 162 -6.16 -2.35 33.53
N LEU A 163 -4.91 -2.21 33.07
CA LEU A 163 -3.77 -2.87 33.72
C LEU A 163 -3.59 -2.41 35.18
N LYS A 164 -3.68 -1.11 35.44
CA LYS A 164 -3.57 -0.53 36.80
C LYS A 164 -4.66 -1.07 37.75
N ASN A 165 -5.84 -1.38 37.22
CA ASN A 165 -6.95 -1.94 37.96
C ASN A 165 -6.91 -3.49 38.05
N GLY A 166 -5.82 -4.13 37.62
CA GLY A 166 -5.67 -5.60 37.62
C GLY A 166 -6.52 -6.32 36.58
N GLN A 167 -7.02 -5.61 35.56
CA GLN A 167 -7.80 -6.18 34.46
C GLN A 167 -6.91 -6.44 33.26
N ASN A 168 -7.07 -7.60 32.60
CA ASN A 168 -6.41 -7.89 31.33
C ASN A 168 -7.31 -7.43 30.17
N PRO A 169 -6.96 -6.37 29.44
CA PRO A 169 -7.78 -5.90 28.32
C PRO A 169 -7.62 -6.74 27.05
N VAL A 170 -6.62 -7.63 26.99
CA VAL A 170 -6.30 -8.43 25.81
C VAL A 170 -7.08 -9.75 25.83
N ALA A 171 -7.66 -10.13 24.68
CA ALA A 171 -8.18 -11.49 24.47
C ALA A 171 -7.29 -12.28 23.50
N GLY A 172 -7.19 -13.60 23.72
CA GLY A 172 -6.11 -14.41 23.14
C GLY A 172 -6.52 -15.60 22.28
N ASP A 173 -7.80 -15.75 21.91
CA ASP A 173 -8.28 -17.04 21.38
C ASP A 173 -8.84 -16.97 19.94
N ILE A 174 -9.10 -15.79 19.39
CA ILE A 174 -9.64 -15.62 18.04
C ILE A 174 -8.99 -14.47 17.30
N ALA A 175 -8.89 -14.59 15.98
CA ALA A 175 -8.57 -13.44 15.13
C ALA A 175 -9.73 -12.43 15.16
N VAL A 176 -9.43 -11.14 15.21
CA VAL A 176 -10.44 -10.09 15.34
C VAL A 176 -10.29 -9.06 14.23
N GLY A 177 -11.42 -8.71 13.63
CA GLY A 177 -11.66 -7.69 12.61
C GLY A 177 -10.46 -7.18 11.83
N HIS A 178 -10.44 -5.87 11.61
CA HIS A 178 -9.26 -5.24 11.05
C HIS A 178 -9.10 -3.80 11.54
N PRO A 179 -7.84 -3.35 11.71
CA PRO A 179 -7.57 -1.96 11.99
C PRO A 179 -7.98 -1.09 10.79
N TYR A 180 -8.77 -0.05 11.05
CA TYR A 180 -8.94 1.09 10.15
C TYR A 180 -8.16 2.27 10.69
N LEU A 181 -7.31 2.83 9.84
CA LEU A 181 -6.65 4.10 10.11
C LEU A 181 -6.98 5.07 8.99
N TYR A 182 -7.46 6.25 9.38
CA TYR A 182 -7.78 7.33 8.48
C TYR A 182 -6.70 8.40 8.51
N PHE A 183 -6.49 8.99 7.35
CA PHE A 183 -5.65 10.15 7.12
C PHE A 183 -6.50 11.18 6.39
N ALA A 184 -6.57 12.39 6.92
CA ALA A 184 -7.46 13.43 6.42
C ALA A 184 -6.86 14.81 6.61
N ASN A 185 -7.26 15.73 5.74
CA ASN A 185 -7.18 17.15 6.04
C ASN A 185 -8.53 17.63 6.52
N THR A 186 -8.52 18.43 7.57
CA THR A 186 -9.73 18.94 8.20
C THR A 186 -9.60 20.42 8.49
N SER A 187 -10.73 21.13 8.45
CA SER A 187 -10.79 22.54 8.82
C SER A 187 -12.13 22.83 9.49
N PRO A 188 -12.17 23.65 10.55
CA PRO A 188 -13.43 24.12 11.13
C PRO A 188 -14.28 24.95 10.16
N SER A 189 -13.71 25.49 9.09
CA SER A 189 -14.37 26.42 8.17
C SER A 189 -14.63 25.85 6.77
N HIS A 190 -14.03 24.71 6.42
CA HIS A 190 -14.13 24.12 5.07
C HIS A 190 -14.15 22.58 5.14
N ASN A 191 -14.97 21.96 4.30
CA ASN A 191 -15.03 20.51 4.15
C ASN A 191 -15.67 20.14 2.79
N PRO A 192 -15.09 19.23 1.97
CA PRO A 192 -13.80 18.56 2.14
C PRO A 192 -12.61 19.52 1.96
N VAL A 193 -11.47 19.17 2.57
CA VAL A 193 -10.21 19.92 2.39
C VAL A 193 -9.19 19.01 1.70
N PRO A 194 -8.86 19.25 0.41
CA PRO A 194 -7.82 18.50 -0.28
C PRO A 194 -6.47 18.59 0.43
N PHE A 195 -5.61 17.59 0.22
CA PHE A 195 -4.23 17.59 0.72
C PHE A 195 -3.36 18.57 -0.11
N PRO A 196 -2.86 19.69 0.45
CA PRO A 196 -1.93 20.56 -0.29
C PRO A 196 -0.68 19.80 -0.77
N GLN A 197 -0.20 18.84 0.02
CA GLN A 197 0.96 18.01 -0.33
C GLN A 197 0.72 17.10 -1.53
N ALA A 198 -0.54 16.74 -1.82
CA ALA A 198 -0.91 15.90 -2.96
C ALA A 198 -1.03 16.70 -4.27
N GLN A 199 -1.09 18.03 -4.21
CA GLN A 199 -1.25 18.86 -5.40
C GLN A 199 -0.06 18.73 -6.35
N GLY A 200 -0.35 18.45 -7.61
CA GLY A 200 0.66 18.22 -8.66
C GLY A 200 1.44 16.91 -8.48
N LYS A 201 1.02 16.01 -7.60
CA LYS A 201 1.64 14.71 -7.38
C LYS A 201 0.92 13.63 -8.18
N ASN A 202 1.63 12.54 -8.49
CA ASN A 202 1.10 11.43 -9.28
C ASN A 202 1.17 10.08 -8.54
N ARG A 203 1.56 10.10 -7.27
CA ARG A 203 1.51 8.93 -6.39
C ARG A 203 1.53 9.33 -4.92
N LEU A 204 1.04 8.40 -4.10
CA LEU A 204 1.26 8.32 -2.66
C LEU A 204 2.15 7.08 -2.38
N SER A 205 3.19 7.27 -1.59
CA SER A 205 4.18 6.28 -1.17
C SER A 205 4.05 6.06 0.33
N LEU A 206 4.11 4.81 0.78
CA LEU A 206 4.08 4.48 2.21
C LEU A 206 4.61 3.08 2.47
N TYR A 207 5.13 2.85 3.67
CA TYR A 207 5.48 1.52 4.16
C TYR A 207 4.44 1.03 5.15
N VAL A 208 4.15 -0.27 5.10
CA VAL A 208 3.30 -0.96 6.09
C VAL A 208 3.97 -2.25 6.55
N PHE A 209 3.83 -2.57 7.82
CA PHE A 209 4.11 -3.89 8.35
C PHE A 209 2.83 -4.50 8.92
N LEU A 210 2.53 -5.73 8.53
CA LEU A 210 1.38 -6.50 9.00
C LEU A 210 1.87 -7.81 9.66
N PRO A 211 1.12 -8.37 10.63
CA PRO A 211 1.46 -9.63 11.30
C PRO A 211 1.70 -10.79 10.33
N GLY A 212 2.60 -11.72 10.67
CA GLY A 212 3.00 -12.85 9.82
C GLY A 212 1.88 -13.83 9.48
N GLU A 213 0.81 -13.83 10.27
CA GLU A 213 -0.40 -14.63 10.09
C GLU A 213 -1.21 -14.22 8.85
N LEU A 214 -1.00 -12.99 8.35
CA LEU A 214 -1.65 -12.52 7.14
C LEU A 214 -1.16 -13.33 5.93
N ALA A 215 -2.06 -14.12 5.35
CA ALA A 215 -1.76 -14.91 4.15
C ALA A 215 -2.42 -14.32 2.90
N ASN A 216 -1.72 -14.36 1.77
CA ASN A 216 -2.26 -14.00 0.45
C ASN A 216 -3.02 -15.16 -0.23
N GLY A 217 -3.56 -16.09 0.56
CA GLY A 217 -4.39 -17.19 0.08
C GLY A 217 -3.67 -18.51 -0.19
N PRO A 218 -4.43 -19.60 -0.34
CA PRO A 218 -3.90 -20.95 -0.51
C PRO A 218 -3.45 -21.25 -1.94
N GLY A 219 -3.87 -20.45 -2.92
CA GLY A 219 -3.74 -20.75 -4.34
C GLY A 219 -4.54 -21.97 -4.78
N GLY A 220 -4.25 -22.48 -5.99
CA GLY A 220 -5.03 -23.52 -6.67
C GLY A 220 -5.78 -23.01 -7.88
N GLN A 221 -6.49 -23.92 -8.57
CA GLN A 221 -7.24 -23.61 -9.78
C GLN A 221 -8.27 -22.51 -9.48
N GLU A 222 -8.26 -21.43 -10.27
CA GLU A 222 -9.20 -20.31 -10.16
C GLU A 222 -9.16 -19.59 -8.79
N VAL A 223 -8.12 -19.82 -7.97
CA VAL A 223 -7.90 -19.10 -6.72
C VAL A 223 -6.74 -18.13 -6.93
N PRO A 224 -7.00 -16.82 -7.11
CA PRO A 224 -5.93 -15.83 -7.23
C PRO A 224 -5.25 -15.63 -5.88
N PRO A 225 -4.04 -15.03 -5.87
CA PRO A 225 -3.55 -14.36 -4.68
C PRO A 225 -4.62 -13.41 -4.14
N TYR A 226 -4.89 -13.48 -2.83
CA TYR A 226 -5.90 -12.64 -2.20
C TYR A 226 -5.41 -11.20 -2.05
N ILE A 227 -6.36 -10.27 -2.05
CA ILE A 227 -6.10 -8.89 -1.65
C ILE A 227 -5.94 -8.89 -0.13
N THR A 228 -4.79 -8.44 0.35
CA THR A 228 -4.43 -8.46 1.76
C THR A 228 -4.43 -7.08 2.40
N LEU A 229 -4.43 -6.02 1.57
CA LEU A 229 -4.56 -4.65 2.04
C LEU A 229 -5.35 -3.81 1.03
N ASN A 230 -6.21 -2.95 1.57
CA ASN A 230 -6.91 -1.92 0.85
C ASN A 230 -6.44 -0.53 1.31
N ILE A 231 -6.20 0.36 0.36
CA ILE A 231 -6.15 1.80 0.61
C ILE A 231 -7.34 2.43 -0.11
N GLY A 232 -8.14 3.22 0.62
CA GLY A 232 -9.39 3.76 0.12
C GLY A 232 -9.41 5.29 0.08
N PRO A 233 -8.92 5.93 -1.00
CA PRO A 233 -8.99 7.38 -1.14
C PRO A 233 -10.40 7.89 -1.45
N TYR A 234 -10.68 9.08 -0.92
CA TYR A 234 -11.83 9.89 -1.26
C TYR A 234 -11.35 11.12 -2.03
N ASP A 235 -11.94 11.36 -3.20
CA ASP A 235 -11.71 12.58 -3.96
C ASP A 235 -12.99 13.42 -4.05
N GLY A 236 -12.83 14.74 -4.10
CA GLY A 236 -13.95 15.71 -4.10
C GLY A 236 -14.89 15.60 -5.30
N THR A 237 -14.61 14.72 -6.27
CA THR A 237 -15.41 14.50 -7.48
C THR A 237 -16.43 13.35 -7.33
N GLY A 238 -16.60 12.84 -6.11
CA GLY A 238 -17.64 11.85 -5.77
C GLY A 238 -17.19 10.39 -5.82
N GLY A 239 -15.88 10.13 -5.90
CA GLY A 239 -15.38 8.77 -5.90
C GLY A 239 -14.82 8.34 -4.54
N HIS A 240 -15.34 7.21 -4.05
CA HIS A 240 -14.66 6.41 -3.02
C HIS A 240 -13.96 5.27 -3.76
N TRP A 241 -12.65 5.43 -3.90
CA TRP A 241 -11.80 4.57 -4.71
C TRP A 241 -11.12 3.51 -3.87
N TYR A 242 -10.72 2.41 -4.51
CA TYR A 242 -9.95 1.38 -3.85
C TYR A 242 -8.68 1.06 -4.63
N HIS A 243 -7.58 1.08 -3.89
CA HIS A 243 -6.32 0.50 -4.27
C HIS A 243 -6.15 -0.80 -3.51
N HIS A 244 -5.92 -1.88 -4.26
CA HIS A 244 -5.74 -3.21 -3.72
C HIS A 244 -4.27 -3.58 -3.76
N PHE A 245 -3.81 -4.24 -2.71
CA PHE A 245 -2.47 -4.79 -2.63
C PHE A 245 -2.52 -6.26 -2.22
N THR A 246 -1.55 -7.02 -2.72
CA THR A 246 -1.44 -8.47 -2.51
C THR A 246 -0.01 -8.78 -2.12
N PHE A 247 0.18 -9.19 -0.87
CA PHE A 247 1.45 -9.62 -0.28
C PHE A 247 1.16 -10.41 1.01
N GLN A 248 2.08 -11.24 1.46
CA GLN A 248 1.97 -11.94 2.76
C GLN A 248 2.35 -11.01 3.93
N GLY A 249 1.98 -11.32 5.16
CA GLY A 249 2.47 -10.57 6.33
C GLY A 249 3.88 -10.95 6.74
N GLY A 250 4.38 -10.34 7.83
CA GLY A 250 5.68 -10.68 8.43
C GLY A 250 6.88 -9.92 7.87
N GLY A 251 6.66 -9.06 6.87
CA GLY A 251 7.67 -8.17 6.30
C GLY A 251 7.17 -6.73 6.18
N TRP A 252 8.11 -5.79 6.05
CA TRP A 252 7.79 -4.42 5.66
C TRP A 252 7.49 -4.39 4.16
N ALA A 253 6.33 -3.89 3.78
CA ALA A 253 5.90 -3.70 2.41
C ALA A 253 5.92 -2.21 2.06
N HIS A 254 6.67 -1.83 1.04
CA HIS A 254 6.58 -0.51 0.42
C HIS A 254 5.48 -0.53 -0.64
N LEU A 255 4.54 0.41 -0.55
CA LEU A 255 3.36 0.49 -1.39
C LEU A 255 3.37 1.80 -2.18
N ILE A 256 2.95 1.72 -3.44
CA ILE A 256 2.66 2.88 -4.27
C ILE A 256 1.17 2.89 -4.59
N VAL A 257 0.47 3.93 -4.16
CA VAL A 257 -0.86 4.29 -4.64
C VAL A 257 -0.66 5.25 -5.82
N ASP A 258 -1.10 4.86 -7.01
CA ASP A 258 -1.03 5.66 -8.23
C ASP A 258 -2.41 6.26 -8.58
N ALA A 259 -2.52 6.98 -9.69
CA ALA A 259 -3.78 7.54 -10.13
C ALA A 259 -4.69 6.54 -10.88
N HIS A 260 -4.42 5.23 -10.76
CA HIS A 260 -5.23 4.17 -11.38
C HIS A 260 -5.87 3.28 -10.31
N PRO A 261 -6.97 3.70 -9.67
CA PRO A 261 -7.69 2.85 -8.72
C PRO A 261 -8.29 1.62 -9.40
N GLN A 262 -8.44 0.51 -8.67
CA GLN A 262 -8.97 -0.76 -9.22
C GLN A 262 -10.48 -0.93 -9.03
N HIS A 263 -11.09 -0.07 -8.23
CA HIS A 263 -12.53 -0.08 -8.01
C HIS A 263 -13.02 1.30 -7.58
N ASN A 264 -14.28 1.58 -7.86
CA ASN A 264 -15.04 2.72 -7.36
C ASN A 264 -16.32 2.20 -6.70
N ASN A 265 -16.55 2.60 -5.45
CA ASN A 265 -17.73 2.21 -4.70
C ASN A 265 -19.04 2.72 -5.32
N ALA A 266 -18.99 3.78 -6.13
CA ALA A 266 -20.15 4.35 -6.81
C ALA A 266 -20.69 3.46 -7.95
N TRP A 267 -19.94 2.44 -8.37
CA TRP A 267 -20.29 1.61 -9.53
C TRP A 267 -20.80 0.25 -9.07
N SER A 268 -22.13 0.13 -9.00
CA SER A 268 -22.83 -1.04 -8.47
C SER A 268 -22.87 -2.26 -9.40
N ASN A 269 -22.49 -2.11 -10.67
CA ASN A 269 -22.41 -3.24 -11.62
C ASN A 269 -21.40 -2.99 -12.76
N ALA A 270 -21.09 -4.04 -13.52
CA ALA A 270 -20.12 -4.00 -14.62
C ALA A 270 -20.49 -3.03 -15.75
N ALA A 271 -21.79 -2.73 -15.96
CA ALA A 271 -22.24 -1.80 -16.99
C ALA A 271 -21.98 -0.33 -16.63
N ALA A 272 -21.69 -0.03 -15.36
CA ALA A 272 -21.28 1.30 -14.91
C ALA A 272 -19.81 1.62 -15.24
N TYR A 273 -19.01 0.64 -15.68
CA TYR A 273 -17.63 0.89 -16.06
C TYR A 273 -17.58 1.53 -17.45
N PRO A 274 -16.83 2.63 -17.63
CA PRO A 274 -16.74 3.33 -18.90
C PRO A 274 -15.94 2.57 -19.97
N TYR A 275 -15.31 1.44 -19.59
CA TYR A 275 -14.44 0.64 -20.45
C TYR A 275 -14.74 -0.87 -20.32
N PRO A 276 -14.35 -1.69 -21.32
CA PRO A 276 -14.59 -3.14 -21.31
C PRO A 276 -14.09 -3.88 -20.08
N SER A 277 -14.65 -5.05 -19.80
CA SER A 277 -14.16 -5.96 -18.73
C SER A 277 -14.06 -5.30 -17.34
N SER A 278 -14.95 -4.35 -17.04
CA SER A 278 -14.90 -3.58 -15.80
C SER A 278 -13.54 -2.92 -15.53
N SER A 279 -12.85 -2.45 -16.57
CA SER A 279 -11.57 -1.78 -16.46
C SER A 279 -11.71 -0.29 -16.12
N LEU A 280 -10.67 0.26 -15.51
CA LEU A 280 -10.49 1.69 -15.24
C LEU A 280 -9.33 2.24 -16.07
N ARG A 281 -9.19 3.57 -16.13
CA ARG A 281 -8.02 4.24 -16.71
C ARG A 281 -7.28 5.02 -15.63
N ASP A 282 -6.01 5.31 -15.91
CA ASP A 282 -5.25 6.26 -15.13
C ASP A 282 -5.96 7.63 -15.15
N ARG A 283 -6.21 8.18 -13.95
CA ARG A 283 -6.88 9.46 -13.75
C ARG A 283 -5.89 10.63 -13.69
N GLY A 284 -4.58 10.35 -13.76
CA GLY A 284 -3.53 11.35 -13.77
C GLY A 284 -3.49 12.23 -12.52
N LEU A 285 -2.93 13.44 -12.64
CA LEU A 285 -2.73 14.36 -11.52
C LEU A 285 -4.03 14.81 -10.84
N ASP A 286 -5.13 14.85 -11.61
CA ASP A 286 -6.44 15.29 -11.12
C ASP A 286 -6.93 14.43 -9.94
N TYR A 287 -6.59 13.14 -9.97
CA TYR A 287 -6.87 12.20 -8.89
C TYR A 287 -6.34 12.64 -7.54
N PHE A 288 -5.08 13.09 -7.50
CA PHE A 288 -4.39 13.50 -6.29
C PHE A 288 -4.75 14.94 -5.89
N ASN A 289 -4.95 15.83 -6.88
CA ASN A 289 -5.32 17.23 -6.63
C ASN A 289 -6.62 17.38 -5.81
N HIS A 290 -7.54 16.43 -5.96
CA HIS A 290 -8.84 16.43 -5.29
C HIS A 290 -8.92 15.47 -4.10
N MET A 291 -7.84 14.76 -3.78
CA MET A 291 -7.80 13.83 -2.65
C MET A 291 -7.82 14.61 -1.34
N TYR A 292 -8.78 14.32 -0.47
CA TYR A 292 -8.95 15.03 0.81
C TYR A 292 -8.90 14.11 2.04
N ARG A 293 -9.05 12.80 1.81
CA ARG A 293 -9.03 11.77 2.83
C ARG A 293 -8.69 10.44 2.20
N TRP A 294 -8.04 9.56 2.95
CA TRP A 294 -7.94 8.15 2.61
C TRP A 294 -7.86 7.32 3.89
N TYR A 295 -8.14 6.03 3.77
CA TYR A 295 -7.89 5.07 4.85
C TYR A 295 -7.02 3.93 4.37
N ILE A 296 -6.42 3.22 5.32
CA ILE A 296 -5.73 1.95 5.11
C ILE A 296 -6.38 0.88 5.98
N THR A 297 -6.56 -0.32 5.41
CA THR A 297 -7.09 -1.46 6.15
C THR A 297 -6.61 -2.80 5.59
N PRO A 298 -6.20 -3.75 6.45
CA PRO A 298 -5.85 -5.10 6.02
C PRO A 298 -7.09 -5.98 5.79
N LYS A 299 -6.89 -7.07 5.05
CA LYS A 299 -7.88 -8.11 4.74
C LYS A 299 -7.33 -9.50 5.10
N PRO A 300 -8.17 -10.50 5.40
CA PRO A 300 -9.63 -10.50 5.33
C PRO A 300 -10.28 -9.68 6.43
N TYR A 301 -11.54 -9.30 6.21
CA TYR A 301 -12.24 -8.42 7.12
C TYR A 301 -12.56 -9.06 8.49
N ASP A 302 -12.57 -10.39 8.57
CA ASP A 302 -12.86 -11.17 9.78
C ASP A 302 -11.70 -11.23 10.79
N GLY A 303 -10.49 -10.81 10.41
CA GLY A 303 -9.31 -10.99 11.27
C GLY A 303 -8.07 -11.40 10.50
N ILE A 304 -6.93 -10.81 10.85
CA ILE A 304 -5.62 -11.20 10.28
C ILE A 304 -4.74 -11.96 11.28
N ALA A 305 -4.93 -11.73 12.58
CA ALA A 305 -4.15 -12.35 13.64
C ALA A 305 -4.94 -12.33 14.96
N VAL A 306 -4.54 -13.19 15.89
CA VAL A 306 -5.08 -13.23 17.25
C VAL A 306 -4.44 -12.11 18.08
N PRO A 307 -5.20 -11.27 18.80
CA PRO A 307 -4.62 -10.27 19.69
C PRO A 307 -3.78 -10.90 20.82
N PRO A 308 -2.77 -10.18 21.35
CA PRO A 308 -2.36 -8.85 20.92
C PRO A 308 -1.45 -8.93 19.68
N TYR A 309 -1.71 -8.09 18.69
CA TYR A 309 -0.83 -7.91 17.53
C TYR A 309 -0.77 -6.43 17.17
N ALA A 310 0.15 -6.04 16.30
CA ALA A 310 0.25 -4.66 15.83
C ALA A 310 0.44 -4.59 14.32
N MET A 311 0.02 -3.46 13.75
CA MET A 311 0.48 -3.00 12.43
C MET A 311 1.38 -1.78 12.65
N TRP A 312 2.32 -1.58 11.72
CA TRP A 312 3.11 -0.35 11.67
C TRP A 312 2.97 0.31 10.30
N ILE A 313 3.01 1.64 10.28
CA ILE A 313 3.00 2.46 9.07
C ILE A 313 4.13 3.48 9.17
N ASP A 314 4.84 3.68 8.07
CA ASP A 314 5.99 4.58 8.03
C ASP A 314 6.13 5.29 6.67
N GLU A 315 6.91 6.37 6.63
CA GLU A 315 7.35 7.09 5.42
C GLU A 315 6.22 7.44 4.44
N ILE A 316 5.18 8.16 4.92
CA ILE A 316 4.02 8.56 4.11
C ILE A 316 4.35 9.83 3.30
N GLU A 317 4.48 9.67 1.99
CA GLU A 317 4.91 10.74 1.08
C GLU A 317 4.03 10.85 -0.15
N TYR A 318 3.61 12.07 -0.50
CA TYR A 318 3.14 12.33 -1.86
C TYR A 318 4.33 12.66 -2.76
N GLN A 319 4.45 11.95 -3.87
CA GLN A 319 5.60 12.08 -4.77
C GLN A 319 5.16 12.46 -6.18
N PHE A 320 6.01 13.23 -6.84
CA PHE A 320 5.94 13.41 -8.28
C PHE A 320 7.07 12.62 -8.93
N ASP A 321 6.70 11.70 -9.81
CA ASP A 321 7.61 11.01 -10.69
C ASP A 321 7.47 11.57 -12.11
N PRO A 322 8.52 12.21 -12.65
CA PRO A 322 8.48 12.82 -13.98
C PRO A 322 8.58 11.80 -15.14
N GLU A 323 9.03 10.57 -14.87
CA GLU A 323 9.17 9.56 -15.92
C GLU A 323 7.78 9.05 -16.35
N PRO A 324 7.50 8.95 -17.66
CA PRO A 324 6.31 8.27 -18.14
C PRO A 324 6.39 6.79 -17.74
N GLN A 325 5.27 6.23 -17.28
CA GLN A 325 5.22 4.86 -16.78
C GLN A 325 4.01 4.10 -17.29
N ASN A 326 4.09 2.78 -17.15
CA ASN A 326 2.95 1.90 -17.38
C ASN A 326 1.93 2.00 -16.23
N ASN A 327 1.17 3.09 -16.21
CA ASN A 327 0.08 3.32 -15.26
C ASN A 327 -1.22 2.63 -15.67
N GLU A 328 -1.29 1.93 -16.80
CA GLU A 328 -2.52 1.27 -17.27
C GLU A 328 -2.56 -0.21 -16.91
N THR A 329 -1.48 -0.97 -17.08
CA THR A 329 -1.52 -2.44 -16.92
C THR A 329 -0.74 -2.94 -15.69
N ILE A 330 -0.14 -2.02 -14.95
CA ILE A 330 0.60 -2.27 -13.71
C ILE A 330 0.21 -1.18 -12.70
N CYS A 331 -0.85 -1.48 -11.97
CA CYS A 331 -1.48 -0.54 -11.05
C CYS A 331 -1.11 -0.89 -9.61
N SER A 332 -0.82 0.13 -8.82
CA SER A 332 -0.61 0.04 -7.37
C SER A 332 0.44 -0.99 -6.93
N PRO A 333 1.71 -0.85 -7.38
CA PRO A 333 2.73 -1.83 -7.06
C PRO A 333 3.18 -1.77 -5.60
N SER A 334 3.61 -2.92 -5.10
CA SER A 334 4.17 -3.12 -3.78
C SER A 334 5.37 -4.04 -3.82
N VAL A 335 6.41 -3.75 -3.02
CA VAL A 335 7.51 -4.67 -2.75
C VAL A 335 7.60 -4.89 -1.26
N MET A 336 7.63 -6.14 -0.83
CA MET A 336 7.84 -6.52 0.56
C MET A 336 9.14 -7.30 0.73
N LEU A 337 9.77 -7.21 1.90
CA LEU A 337 10.91 -8.04 2.30
C LEU A 337 10.61 -8.85 3.56
N HIS A 338 10.71 -10.17 3.46
CA HIS A 338 10.85 -11.09 4.59
C HIS A 338 12.31 -11.09 5.03
N SER A 339 12.64 -10.37 6.10
CA SER A 339 14.05 -10.11 6.46
C SER A 339 14.81 -11.36 6.94
N ASP A 340 14.11 -12.33 7.51
CA ASP A 340 14.65 -13.60 8.00
C ASP A 340 15.13 -14.51 6.85
N THR A 341 14.34 -14.59 5.78
CA THR A 341 14.63 -15.41 4.61
C THR A 341 15.31 -14.63 3.50
N ARG A 342 15.31 -13.29 3.55
CA ARG A 342 15.74 -12.39 2.48
C ARG A 342 14.98 -12.57 1.16
N VAL A 343 13.76 -13.10 1.26
CA VAL A 343 12.85 -13.22 0.12
C VAL A 343 12.05 -11.93 0.01
N PHE A 344 12.04 -11.36 -1.17
CA PHE A 344 11.14 -10.27 -1.50
C PHE A 344 9.86 -10.80 -2.14
N GLU A 345 8.80 -10.01 -2.09
CA GLU A 345 7.58 -10.23 -2.85
C GLU A 345 7.26 -8.99 -3.68
N ILE A 346 6.85 -9.18 -4.93
CA ILE A 346 6.24 -8.13 -5.75
C ILE A 346 4.74 -8.40 -5.81
N GLY A 347 3.93 -7.37 -5.61
CA GLY A 347 2.47 -7.43 -5.76
C GLY A 347 1.94 -6.21 -6.47
N PHE A 348 0.99 -6.37 -7.39
CA PHE A 348 0.28 -5.27 -8.06
C PHE A 348 -1.02 -5.77 -8.68
N MET A 349 -1.78 -4.85 -9.26
CA MET A 349 -3.03 -5.15 -9.95
C MET A 349 -2.88 -4.90 -11.46
N ASP A 350 -3.28 -5.87 -12.26
CA ASP A 350 -3.62 -5.68 -13.67
C ASP A 350 -4.95 -4.91 -13.77
N LYS A 351 -5.13 -4.14 -14.84
CA LYS A 351 -6.35 -3.33 -15.05
C LYS A 351 -7.59 -4.17 -15.34
N TYR A 352 -7.41 -5.35 -15.93
CA TYR A 352 -8.54 -6.17 -16.36
C TYR A 352 -8.91 -7.20 -15.31
N LYS A 353 -10.19 -7.16 -14.92
CA LYS A 353 -10.87 -8.19 -14.13
C LYS A 353 -12.01 -8.80 -14.93
N ASN A 354 -12.45 -9.98 -14.52
CA ASN A 354 -13.50 -10.74 -15.17
C ASN A 354 -13.27 -10.99 -16.69
N ASN A 355 -12.00 -11.04 -17.13
CA ASN A 355 -11.66 -11.25 -18.54
C ASN A 355 -10.76 -12.49 -18.69
N ARG A 356 -11.31 -13.56 -19.28
CA ARG A 356 -10.58 -14.82 -19.50
C ARG A 356 -9.41 -14.72 -20.48
N TYR A 357 -9.33 -13.64 -21.25
CA TYR A 357 -8.29 -13.40 -22.25
C TYR A 357 -7.17 -12.48 -21.73
N SER A 358 -7.29 -11.88 -20.53
CA SER A 358 -6.27 -10.97 -19.98
C SER A 358 -5.06 -11.72 -19.42
N HIS A 359 -4.35 -12.40 -20.31
CA HIS A 359 -3.05 -12.98 -19.99
C HIS A 359 -1.98 -11.88 -19.97
N ALA A 360 -1.03 -12.01 -19.05
CA ALA A 360 0.08 -11.08 -18.95
C ALA A 360 1.32 -11.77 -18.38
N THR A 361 2.48 -11.36 -18.87
CA THR A 361 3.81 -11.77 -18.43
C THR A 361 4.60 -10.51 -18.14
N TYR A 362 5.21 -10.46 -16.98
CA TYR A 362 5.94 -9.30 -16.50
C TYR A 362 7.39 -9.66 -16.29
N GLU A 363 8.28 -8.68 -16.45
CA GLU A 363 9.70 -8.80 -16.11
C GLU A 363 10.01 -7.80 -15.00
N LEU A 364 10.59 -8.27 -13.90
CA LEU A 364 11.04 -7.44 -12.78
C LEU A 364 12.56 -7.37 -12.76
N ARG A 365 13.06 -6.15 -12.63
CA ARG A 365 14.48 -5.83 -12.50
C ARG A 365 14.73 -4.93 -11.31
N TYR A 366 15.97 -4.95 -10.83
CA TYR A 366 16.43 -4.11 -9.74
C TYR A 366 17.79 -3.47 -10.04
N ALA A 367 18.08 -2.39 -9.31
CA ALA A 367 19.38 -1.74 -9.29
C ALA A 367 19.56 -0.97 -7.97
N PHE A 368 20.81 -0.64 -7.62
CA PHE A 368 21.12 0.26 -6.48
C PHE A 368 21.19 1.74 -6.90
N GLN A 369 20.80 2.02 -8.14
CA GLN A 369 20.62 3.35 -8.70
C GLN A 369 19.24 3.42 -9.35
N ALA A 370 18.69 4.63 -9.51
CA ALA A 370 17.36 4.80 -10.09
C ALA A 370 17.29 4.20 -11.51
N ILE A 371 16.26 3.39 -11.76
CA ILE A 371 15.97 2.81 -13.08
C ILE A 371 15.06 3.78 -13.84
N THR A 372 15.34 4.05 -15.10
CA THR A 372 14.51 4.86 -16.02
C THR A 372 14.15 4.02 -17.24
N ASN A 373 13.25 4.51 -18.09
CA ASN A 373 12.96 3.80 -19.35
C ASN A 373 14.23 3.60 -20.20
N ALA A 374 15.15 4.57 -20.19
CA ALA A 374 16.42 4.50 -20.92
C ALA A 374 17.46 3.55 -20.29
N THR A 375 17.44 3.39 -18.97
CA THR A 375 18.41 2.55 -18.23
C THR A 375 17.87 1.17 -17.86
N TRP A 376 16.62 0.85 -18.22
CA TRP A 376 15.97 -0.45 -17.99
C TRP A 376 16.85 -1.66 -18.36
N SER A 377 17.50 -1.60 -19.52
CA SER A 377 18.33 -2.70 -20.03
C SER A 377 19.59 -2.95 -19.19
N GLN A 378 20.04 -1.97 -18.42
CA GLN A 378 21.21 -2.04 -17.54
C GLN A 378 20.86 -2.58 -16.15
N ALA A 379 19.58 -2.58 -15.78
CA ALA A 379 19.11 -3.13 -14.52
C ALA A 379 19.19 -4.66 -14.51
N VAL A 380 19.40 -5.24 -13.33
CA VAL A 380 19.61 -6.68 -13.13
C VAL A 380 18.26 -7.39 -12.96
N PRO A 381 17.98 -8.47 -13.71
CA PRO A 381 16.79 -9.28 -13.46
C PRO A 381 16.80 -9.91 -12.07
N VAL A 382 15.64 -9.94 -11.42
CA VAL A 382 15.49 -10.67 -10.16
C VAL A 382 15.51 -12.18 -10.37
N MET A 383 15.78 -12.93 -9.31
CA MET A 383 15.62 -14.37 -9.26
C MET A 383 14.22 -14.72 -8.75
N VAL A 384 13.26 -14.90 -9.65
CA VAL A 384 11.90 -15.33 -9.30
C VAL A 384 11.97 -16.71 -8.65
N GLN A 385 11.36 -16.84 -7.47
CA GLN A 385 11.30 -18.09 -6.72
C GLN A 385 10.07 -18.89 -7.15
N ALA A 386 10.17 -20.21 -7.08
CA ALA A 386 9.00 -21.05 -7.35
C ALA A 386 7.97 -20.93 -6.22
N ASP A 387 6.68 -20.91 -6.58
CA ASP A 387 5.57 -21.05 -5.64
C ASP A 387 4.49 -21.92 -6.29
N SER A 388 4.27 -23.11 -5.73
CA SER A 388 3.34 -24.08 -6.29
C SER A 388 1.87 -23.70 -6.10
N ARG A 389 1.54 -22.82 -5.15
CA ARG A 389 0.16 -22.37 -4.91
C ARG A 389 -0.39 -21.63 -6.13
N PHE A 390 0.47 -20.84 -6.76
CA PHE A 390 0.13 -20.00 -7.92
C PHE A 390 0.89 -20.39 -9.18
N ASN A 391 1.44 -21.62 -9.23
CA ASN A 391 2.21 -22.19 -10.34
C ASN A 391 3.30 -21.25 -10.87
N ILE A 392 3.98 -20.57 -9.96
CA ILE A 392 5.12 -19.73 -10.29
C ILE A 392 6.33 -20.65 -10.39
N LEU A 393 7.01 -20.62 -11.53
CA LEU A 393 8.24 -21.36 -11.76
C LEU A 393 9.44 -20.50 -11.36
N ALA A 394 10.48 -21.15 -10.82
CA ALA A 394 11.74 -20.46 -10.56
C ALA A 394 12.39 -20.00 -11.87
N ARG A 395 12.82 -18.74 -11.94
CA ARG A 395 13.39 -18.13 -13.15
C ARG A 395 14.46 -17.10 -12.81
N SER A 396 15.51 -17.05 -13.62
CA SER A 396 16.61 -16.08 -13.48
C SER A 396 16.51 -14.88 -14.42
N ASP A 397 15.51 -14.87 -15.31
CA ASP A 397 15.28 -13.79 -16.27
C ASP A 397 14.32 -12.71 -15.73
N GLY A 398 13.99 -12.77 -14.43
CA GLY A 398 13.08 -11.83 -13.78
C GLY A 398 11.62 -11.96 -14.19
N ARG A 399 11.25 -12.97 -14.99
CA ARG A 399 9.91 -13.09 -15.55
C ARG A 399 8.97 -13.89 -14.66
N PHE A 400 7.72 -13.44 -14.57
CA PHE A 400 6.63 -14.12 -13.90
C PHE A 400 5.31 -13.76 -14.58
N GLN A 401 4.28 -14.54 -14.30
CA GLN A 401 3.01 -14.45 -15.00
C GLN A 401 1.87 -14.20 -14.04
N LYS A 402 0.86 -13.51 -14.55
CA LYS A 402 -0.44 -13.44 -13.90
C LYS A 402 -1.02 -14.85 -13.79
N TRP A 403 -1.27 -15.30 -12.57
CA TRP A 403 -1.69 -16.69 -12.29
C TRP A 403 -2.94 -17.07 -13.08
N TRP A 404 -3.95 -16.19 -13.06
CA TRP A 404 -5.20 -16.43 -13.74
C TRP A 404 -5.68 -15.17 -14.46
N PRO A 405 -6.03 -15.24 -15.76
CA PRO A 405 -6.36 -14.06 -16.55
C PRO A 405 -7.60 -13.32 -16.06
N TYR A 406 -8.54 -14.05 -15.46
CA TYR A 406 -9.84 -13.52 -15.06
C TYR A 406 -9.76 -12.59 -13.85
N TYR A 407 -8.74 -12.74 -13.01
CA TYR A 407 -8.56 -11.89 -11.82
C TYR A 407 -7.65 -10.72 -12.13
N GLN A 408 -7.43 -9.77 -11.21
CA GLN A 408 -6.52 -8.65 -11.44
C GLN A 408 -5.20 -8.80 -10.70
N GLN A 409 -5.15 -9.63 -9.67
CA GLN A 409 -4.02 -9.75 -8.76
C GLN A 409 -2.83 -10.41 -9.45
N VAL A 410 -1.67 -9.76 -9.37
CA VAL A 410 -0.38 -10.30 -9.81
C VAL A 410 0.56 -10.30 -8.61
N TRP A 411 1.20 -11.44 -8.36
CA TRP A 411 2.12 -11.60 -7.24
C TRP A 411 3.22 -12.59 -7.59
N ALA A 412 4.43 -12.36 -7.11
CA ALA A 412 5.52 -13.33 -7.18
C ALA A 412 6.57 -13.13 -6.07
N PRO A 413 7.11 -14.22 -5.49
CA PRO A 413 8.27 -14.15 -4.63
C PRO A 413 9.55 -14.10 -5.47
N PHE A 414 10.56 -13.37 -5.00
CA PHE A 414 11.83 -13.24 -5.68
C PHE A 414 12.99 -13.00 -4.71
N ARG A 415 14.21 -13.18 -5.21
CA ARG A 415 15.46 -12.81 -4.54
C ARG A 415 16.27 -11.89 -5.44
N LEU A 416 17.18 -11.13 -4.83
CA LEU A 416 18.25 -10.49 -5.59
C LEU A 416 19.29 -11.54 -6.00
N GLN A 417 20.22 -11.17 -6.88
CA GLN A 417 21.37 -12.03 -7.16
C GLN A 417 22.21 -12.21 -5.89
N ALA A 418 22.82 -13.38 -5.72
CA ALA A 418 23.53 -13.76 -4.48
C ALA A 418 24.61 -12.75 -4.04
N GLU A 419 25.30 -12.12 -5.00
CA GLU A 419 26.31 -11.09 -4.72
C GLU A 419 25.70 -9.77 -4.22
N ASP A 420 24.49 -9.45 -4.67
CA ASP A 420 23.78 -8.23 -4.27
C ASP A 420 23.03 -8.39 -2.95
N GLU A 421 22.65 -9.62 -2.56
CA GLU A 421 22.06 -9.87 -1.24
C GLU A 421 23.00 -9.44 -0.09
N LYS A 422 24.32 -9.41 -0.33
CA LYS A 422 25.33 -8.94 0.65
C LYS A 422 25.30 -7.42 0.88
N LYS A 423 24.62 -6.68 0.00
CA LYS A 423 24.39 -5.24 0.10
C LYS A 423 23.16 -4.89 0.93
N LEU A 424 22.32 -5.87 1.28
CA LEU A 424 21.08 -5.67 2.04
C LEU A 424 21.36 -5.35 3.51
N ARG A 425 21.71 -4.08 3.77
CA ARG A 425 21.98 -3.55 5.10
C ARG A 425 21.01 -2.41 5.40
N PRO A 426 20.64 -2.17 6.67
CA PRO A 426 19.79 -1.05 7.05
C PRO A 426 20.12 0.26 6.32
N GLY A 427 19.10 0.94 5.80
CA GLY A 427 19.21 2.18 5.03
C GLY A 427 19.60 2.02 3.57
N THR A 428 19.92 0.80 3.10
CA THR A 428 20.19 0.56 1.68
C THR A 428 18.91 0.76 0.88
N ARG A 429 18.96 1.60 -0.15
CA ARG A 429 17.86 1.77 -1.11
C ARG A 429 18.09 0.90 -2.34
N ILE A 430 17.05 0.17 -2.73
CA ILE A 430 17.00 -0.66 -3.93
C ILE A 430 15.90 -0.09 -4.81
N HIS A 431 16.19 0.14 -6.08
CA HIS A 431 15.20 0.57 -7.06
C HIS A 431 14.70 -0.64 -7.82
N PHE A 432 13.39 -0.79 -7.90
CA PHE A 432 12.70 -1.84 -8.64
C PHE A 432 11.95 -1.23 -9.82
N ALA A 433 11.92 -1.97 -10.92
CA ALA A 433 11.09 -1.63 -12.05
C ALA A 433 10.49 -2.91 -12.65
N VAL A 434 9.23 -2.82 -13.05
CA VAL A 434 8.50 -3.90 -13.70
C VAL A 434 8.02 -3.44 -15.06
N ARG A 435 8.07 -4.33 -16.06
CA ARG A 435 7.58 -4.08 -17.41
C ARG A 435 6.62 -5.20 -17.81
N ASP A 436 5.52 -4.83 -18.44
CA ASP A 436 4.68 -5.79 -19.17
C ASP A 436 5.42 -6.17 -20.46
N VAL A 437 5.89 -7.42 -20.53
CA VAL A 437 6.62 -7.96 -21.69
C VAL A 437 5.74 -8.90 -22.52
N SER A 438 4.44 -8.89 -22.24
CA SER A 438 3.48 -9.78 -22.84
C SER A 438 3.17 -9.44 -24.29
N GLN A 439 3.38 -8.21 -24.73
CA GLN A 439 3.12 -7.80 -26.12
C GLN A 439 4.37 -7.70 -26.97
N GLN A 440 4.20 -7.85 -28.29
CA GLN A 440 5.31 -7.64 -29.22
C GLN A 440 5.72 -6.16 -29.24
N ASN A 441 7.03 -5.90 -29.11
CA ASN A 441 7.55 -4.53 -29.10
C ASN A 441 7.27 -3.77 -30.41
N THR A 442 7.16 -4.47 -31.55
CA THR A 442 6.91 -3.88 -32.87
C THR A 442 5.44 -3.71 -33.19
N ASN A 443 4.56 -4.47 -32.51
CA ASN A 443 3.12 -4.42 -32.70
C ASN A 443 2.42 -4.82 -31.39
N SER A 444 2.01 -3.83 -30.60
CA SER A 444 1.37 -4.08 -29.31
C SER A 444 -0.04 -4.67 -29.39
N MET A 445 -0.59 -4.87 -30.61
CA MET A 445 -1.86 -5.58 -30.80
C MET A 445 -1.73 -7.08 -30.53
N ASP A 446 -0.56 -7.63 -30.82
CA ASP A 446 -0.37 -9.08 -30.87
C ASP A 446 0.42 -9.60 -29.66
N PRO A 447 -0.04 -10.74 -29.09
CA PRO A 447 0.70 -11.50 -28.11
C PRO A 447 2.17 -11.75 -28.49
N ASN A 448 3.07 -11.63 -27.52
CA ASN A 448 4.48 -11.96 -27.69
C ASN A 448 4.69 -13.49 -27.74
N SER A 449 4.75 -14.02 -28.96
CA SER A 449 4.93 -15.45 -29.24
C SER A 449 6.31 -16.00 -28.83
N SER A 450 7.29 -15.13 -28.57
CA SER A 450 8.64 -15.54 -28.12
C SER A 450 8.71 -15.93 -26.65
N LEU A 451 7.65 -15.67 -25.87
CA LEU A 451 7.63 -16.02 -24.45
C LEU A 451 7.59 -17.53 -24.25
N THR A 452 8.57 -18.04 -23.50
CA THR A 452 8.76 -19.46 -23.19
C THR A 452 8.45 -19.74 -21.71
N GLY A 453 7.87 -20.91 -21.42
CA GLY A 453 7.50 -21.35 -20.06
C GLY A 453 6.04 -21.78 -19.95
N THR A 454 5.68 -22.43 -18.84
CA THR A 454 4.30 -22.86 -18.55
C THR A 454 3.72 -21.99 -17.43
N PRO A 455 2.47 -21.49 -17.58
CA PRO A 455 1.62 -21.61 -18.76
C PRO A 455 2.02 -20.64 -19.90
N LYS A 456 2.26 -21.17 -21.10
CA LYS A 456 2.46 -20.38 -22.33
C LYS A 456 1.20 -19.56 -22.62
N LYS A 457 1.15 -18.30 -22.20
CA LYS A 457 0.04 -17.39 -22.54
C LYS A 457 0.59 -15.99 -22.75
N GLY A 458 0.71 -15.63 -24.02
CA GLY A 458 1.57 -14.57 -24.53
C GLY A 458 0.98 -13.17 -24.49
N GLY A 459 0.17 -12.78 -23.50
CA GLY A 459 -0.40 -11.43 -23.47
C GLY A 459 -1.85 -11.35 -23.95
N ARG A 460 -2.32 -10.12 -24.14
CA ARG A 460 -3.70 -9.78 -24.53
C ARG A 460 -3.81 -9.73 -26.05
N ASP A 461 -4.71 -10.51 -26.63
CA ASP A 461 -4.95 -10.46 -28.08
C ASP A 461 -5.92 -9.34 -28.43
N TYR A 462 -5.37 -8.13 -28.65
CA TYR A 462 -6.19 -6.97 -28.96
C TYR A 462 -6.78 -7.03 -30.38
N ARG A 463 -6.25 -7.91 -31.26
CA ARG A 463 -6.76 -8.08 -32.63
C ARG A 463 -8.02 -8.93 -32.62
N ASP A 464 -7.97 -10.09 -31.97
CA ASP A 464 -9.07 -11.06 -31.99
C ASP A 464 -10.07 -10.84 -30.84
N HIS A 465 -9.71 -10.06 -29.82
CA HIS A 465 -10.56 -9.74 -28.65
C HIS A 465 -10.60 -8.24 -28.33
N GLY A 466 -10.51 -7.38 -29.35
CA GLY A 466 -10.46 -5.92 -29.19
C GLY A 466 -11.69 -5.28 -28.52
N ASP A 467 -12.83 -5.95 -28.50
CA ASP A 467 -14.05 -5.53 -27.79
C ASP A 467 -13.95 -5.74 -26.27
N THR A 468 -13.03 -6.58 -25.81
CA THR A 468 -12.84 -6.89 -24.38
C THR A 468 -11.72 -6.07 -23.71
N PHE A 469 -10.95 -5.33 -24.50
CA PHE A 469 -9.77 -4.58 -24.07
C PHE A 469 -9.81 -3.12 -24.48
N ASP A 470 -9.28 -2.24 -23.62
CA ASP A 470 -9.09 -0.83 -23.89
C ASP A 470 -7.71 -0.58 -24.55
N TYR A 471 -7.56 -1.05 -25.79
CA TYR A 471 -6.30 -0.91 -26.52
C TYR A 471 -5.83 0.55 -26.64
N THR A 472 -6.76 1.48 -26.85
CA THR A 472 -6.46 2.92 -26.97
C THR A 472 -5.77 3.47 -25.71
N GLY A 473 -6.20 3.03 -24.52
CA GLY A 473 -5.52 3.39 -23.27
C GLY A 473 -4.18 2.68 -23.11
N ASP A 474 -4.15 1.37 -23.37
CA ASP A 474 -3.00 0.53 -23.07
C ASP A 474 -1.79 0.80 -23.99
N GLN A 475 -2.03 1.00 -25.30
CA GLN A 475 -0.98 1.04 -26.34
C GLN A 475 0.15 2.01 -26.00
N ALA A 476 -0.20 3.20 -25.51
CA ALA A 476 0.75 4.27 -25.25
C ALA A 476 1.76 3.91 -24.15
N VAL A 477 1.43 2.96 -23.26
CA VAL A 477 2.20 2.72 -22.04
C VAL A 477 2.72 1.31 -21.87
N LEU A 478 2.29 0.34 -22.69
CA LEU A 478 2.72 -1.06 -22.62
C LEU A 478 4.26 -1.23 -22.68
N HIS A 479 4.95 -0.37 -23.42
CA HIS A 479 6.41 -0.41 -23.55
C HIS A 479 7.16 0.22 -22.38
N LEU A 480 6.46 0.94 -21.50
CA LEU A 480 7.04 1.68 -20.38
C LEU A 480 7.20 0.78 -19.15
N ILE A 481 8.09 1.20 -18.26
CA ILE A 481 8.26 0.55 -16.95
C ILE A 481 7.35 1.18 -15.90
N LYS A 482 7.00 0.43 -14.86
CA LYS A 482 6.46 0.95 -13.61
C LYS A 482 7.54 0.83 -12.53
N ARG A 483 7.74 1.88 -11.74
CA ARG A 483 8.86 1.99 -10.80
C ARG A 483 8.40 2.14 -9.36
N LEU A 484 9.14 1.49 -8.49
CA LEU A 484 9.12 1.69 -7.05
C LEU A 484 10.53 1.49 -6.51
N ASP A 485 10.72 1.69 -5.22
CA ASP A 485 11.99 1.40 -4.56
C ASP A 485 11.72 0.72 -3.22
N TYR A 486 12.77 0.40 -2.47
CA TYR A 486 12.65 -0.23 -1.16
C TYR A 486 13.85 0.18 -0.33
N ILE A 487 13.60 0.62 0.89
CA ILE A 487 14.62 0.94 1.89
C ILE A 487 14.68 -0.22 2.87
N ILE A 488 15.87 -0.80 3.06
CA ILE A 488 16.06 -1.85 4.05
C ILE A 488 15.84 -1.26 5.45
N PRO A 489 14.87 -1.76 6.22
CA PRO A 489 14.54 -1.21 7.54
C PRO A 489 15.67 -1.47 8.54
N LYS A 490 15.69 -0.72 9.66
CA LYS A 490 16.67 -0.90 10.75
C LYS A 490 16.61 -2.29 11.38
N ALA A 491 15.40 -2.80 11.57
CA ALA A 491 15.11 -4.12 12.07
C ALA A 491 13.73 -4.56 11.61
N ALA A 492 13.53 -5.87 11.49
CA ALA A 492 12.19 -6.42 11.40
C ALA A 492 11.47 -6.21 12.75
N PRO A 493 10.17 -5.88 12.76
CA PRO A 493 9.37 -5.87 13.95
C PRO A 493 9.45 -7.20 14.69
N ALA A 494 9.93 -7.17 15.93
CA ALA A 494 9.83 -8.31 16.81
C ALA A 494 8.39 -8.39 17.36
N PRO A 495 7.87 -9.59 17.65
CA PRO A 495 6.67 -9.72 18.45
C PRO A 495 6.80 -8.83 19.68
N TRP A 496 5.74 -8.06 19.99
CA TRP A 496 5.72 -7.25 21.21
C TRP A 496 6.12 -8.18 22.36
N PRO A 497 7.09 -7.80 23.22
CA PRO A 497 7.38 -8.60 24.39
C PRO A 497 6.04 -8.77 25.08
N GLN A 498 5.53 -10.01 25.14
CA GLN A 498 4.36 -10.27 25.96
C GLN A 498 4.73 -9.63 27.29
N PHE A 499 3.95 -8.65 27.72
CA PHE A 499 4.04 -8.19 29.09
C PHE A 499 3.74 -9.45 29.89
N GLN A 500 4.79 -10.20 30.25
CA GLN A 500 4.75 -11.07 31.40
C GLN A 500 4.20 -10.14 32.47
N LEU A 501 2.96 -10.46 32.83
CA LEU A 501 2.10 -9.62 33.61
C LEU A 501 2.94 -8.99 34.73
N LEU A 502 2.92 -7.66 34.82
CA LEU A 502 3.30 -6.94 36.04
C LEU A 502 2.27 -7.24 37.17
N LEU A 503 1.81 -8.49 37.25
CA LEU A 503 0.96 -9.05 38.29
C LEU A 503 1.73 -10.07 39.15
N GLU A 504 3.07 -10.05 39.11
CA GLU A 504 3.88 -10.58 40.21
C GLU A 504 4.09 -9.51 41.30
#